data_AF-A0A396ILW1-F1
#
_entry.id   AF-A0A396ILW1-F1
#
_cell.length_a   1.000
_cell.length_b   1.000
_cell.length_c   1.000
_cell.angle_alpha   90.00
_cell.angle_beta   90.00
_cell.angle_gamma   90.00
#
_symmetry.space_group_name_H-M   'P 1'
#
loop_
_entity.id
_entity.type
_entity.pdbx_description
1 polymer ?
#
loop_
_entity_poly.entity_id
_entity_poly.type
_entity_poly.pdbx_seq_one_letter_code
_entity_poly.pdbx_strand_id
1 'polypeptide(L)' 'MVIFVRQLLVGLVSSFRYGGSEVNASLAQCEADMLHEAIKHKNHNHEEVIRILTTRSKTQLVATFNCYRHCYH' A
#
# COMPACT_ATOMS: atom_id res chain seq x y z
N MET A 1 12.88 -3.53 -14.40
CA MET A 1 11.40 -3.58 -14.45
C MET A 1 10.80 -4.97 -14.18
N VAL A 2 11.35 -6.08 -14.71
CA VAL A 2 10.72 -7.43 -14.59
C VAL A 2 10.66 -7.99 -13.16
N ILE A 3 11.64 -7.66 -12.30
CA ILE A 3 11.76 -8.21 -10.94
C ILE A 3 10.65 -7.68 -10.01
N PHE A 4 10.29 -6.40 -10.14
CA PHE A 4 9.25 -5.75 -9.33
C PHE A 4 7.86 -6.32 -9.59
N VAL A 5 7.52 -6.57 -10.86
CA VAL A 5 6.22 -7.16 -11.24
C VAL A 5 6.11 -8.57 -10.67
N ARG A 6 7.19 -9.37 -10.72
CA ARG A 6 7.21 -10.70 -10.11
C ARG A 6 6.99 -10.63 -8.59
N GLN A 7 7.70 -9.76 -7.88
CA GLN A 7 7.56 -9.63 -6.42
C GLN A 7 6.15 -9.22 -6.02
N LEU A 8 5.55 -8.26 -6.75
CA LEU A 8 4.16 -7.85 -6.53
C LEU A 8 3.21 -9.04 -6.73
N LEU A 9 3.29 -9.73 -7.87
CA LEU A 9 2.40 -10.86 -8.17
C LEU A 9 2.55 -12.00 -7.17
N VAL A 10 3.78 -12.33 -6.77
CA VAL A 10 4.07 -13.36 -5.76
C VAL A 10 3.47 -12.96 -4.41
N GLY A 11 3.60 -11.71 -4.00
CA GLY A 11 2.98 -11.20 -2.77
C GLY A 11 1.46 -11.20 -2.84
N LEU A 12 0.86 -10.85 -3.98
CA LEU A 12 -0.59 -10.87 -4.15
C LEU A 12 -1.16 -12.29 -4.06
N VAL A 13 -0.57 -13.26 -4.78
CA VAL A 13 -1.06 -14.65 -4.83
C VAL A 13 -0.77 -15.42 -3.53
N SER A 14 0.29 -15.08 -2.81
CA SER A 14 0.67 -15.74 -1.55
C SER A 14 0.02 -15.09 -0.32
N SER A 15 -0.62 -13.92 -0.46
CA SER A 15 -1.17 -13.19 0.69
C SER A 15 -2.43 -13.87 1.28
N PHE A 16 -2.37 -14.22 2.56
CA PHE A 16 -3.56 -14.53 3.36
C PHE A 16 -3.97 -13.27 4.14
N ARG A 17 -4.80 -12.43 3.53
CA ARG A 17 -5.16 -11.12 4.09
C ARG A 17 -6.25 -11.25 5.13
N TYR A 18 -6.14 -10.45 6.19
CA TYR A 18 -7.22 -10.26 7.14
C TYR A 18 -8.46 -9.70 6.44
N GLY A 19 -9.60 -10.37 6.62
CA GLY A 19 -10.89 -10.00 6.02
C GLY A 19 -11.77 -9.13 6.90
N GLY A 20 -11.30 -8.73 8.09
CA GLY A 20 -12.07 -7.91 9.02
C GLY A 20 -12.23 -6.45 8.58
N SER A 21 -13.21 -5.78 9.18
CA SER A 21 -13.52 -4.36 8.93
C SER A 21 -12.69 -3.38 9.76
N GLU A 22 -11.75 -3.89 10.56
CA GLU A 22 -10.90 -3.05 11.40
C GLU A 22 -9.94 -2.23 10.53
N VAL A 23 -9.88 -0.94 10.83
CA VAL A 23 -9.06 0.03 10.13
C VAL A 23 -8.31 0.85 11.16
N ASN A 24 -6.99 0.98 10.96
CA ASN A 24 -6.16 1.88 11.73
C ASN A 24 -5.95 3.17 10.92
N ALA A 25 -6.63 4.25 11.32
CA ALA A 25 -6.58 5.53 10.63
C ALA A 25 -5.21 6.21 10.69
N SER A 26 -4.49 6.10 11.82
CA SER A 26 -3.13 6.63 11.95
C SER A 26 -2.17 5.93 10.98
N LEU A 27 -2.26 4.60 10.90
CA LEU A 27 -1.48 3.81 9.95
C LEU A 27 -1.85 4.15 8.50
N ALA A 28 -3.13 4.35 8.20
CA ALA A 28 -3.61 4.73 6.87
C ALA A 28 -3.00 6.06 6.41
N GLN A 29 -2.87 7.04 7.32
CA GLN A 29 -2.20 8.30 7.03
C GLN A 29 -0.72 8.11 6.73
N CYS A 30 0.02 7.39 7.59
CA CYS A 30 1.45 7.14 7.36
C CYS A 30 1.69 6.40 6.03
N GLU A 31 0.86 5.41 5.70
CA GLU A 31 0.98 4.67 4.44
C GLU A 31 0.64 5.53 3.23
N ALA A 32 -0.32 6.45 3.34
CA ALA A 32 -0.61 7.42 2.30
C ALA A 32 0.60 8.32 2.02
N ASP A 33 1.26 8.81 3.07
CA ASP A 33 2.46 9.64 2.94
C ASP A 33 3.61 8.85 2.29
N MET A 34 3.81 7.59 2.70
CA MET A 34 4.81 6.70 2.10
C MET A 34 4.53 6.43 0.61
N LEU A 35 3.26 6.23 0.23
CA LEU A 35 2.87 6.08 -1.18
C LEU A 35 3.15 7.37 -1.97
N HIS A 36 2.87 8.53 -1.38
CA HIS A 36 3.12 9.83 -2.02
C HIS A 36 4.60 10.03 -2.31
N GLU A 37 5.44 9.83 -1.30
CA GLU A 37 6.89 9.95 -1.44
C GLU A 37 7.44 8.92 -2.44
N ALA A 38 6.95 7.66 -2.41
CA ALA A 38 7.37 6.65 -3.38
C ALA A 38 7.04 7.03 -4.84
N ILE A 39 5.86 7.62 -5.07
CA ILE A 39 5.43 8.09 -6.41
C ILE A 39 6.23 9.31 -6.84
N LYS A 40 6.44 10.28 -5.93
CA LYS A 40 7.15 11.54 -6.19
C LYS A 40 8.64 11.31 -6.48
N HIS A 41 9.29 10.43 -5.72
CA HIS A 41 10.71 10.12 -5.86
C HIS A 41 11.03 9.04 -6.91
N LYS A 42 9.99 8.52 -7.60
CA LYS A 42 10.05 7.73 -8.84
C LYS A 42 10.97 6.51 -8.90
N ASN A 43 11.67 6.05 -7.86
CA ASN A 43 12.38 4.76 -8.02
C ASN A 43 12.91 3.96 -6.83
N HIS A 44 12.81 4.39 -5.57
CA HIS A 44 13.56 3.68 -4.50
C HIS A 44 12.72 2.97 -3.44
N ASN A 45 11.42 3.28 -3.30
CA ASN A 45 10.57 2.70 -2.25
C ASN A 45 9.53 1.70 -2.78
N HIS A 46 9.85 0.97 -3.86
CA HIS A 46 8.94 -0.03 -4.43
C HIS A 46 8.63 -1.17 -3.45
N GLU A 47 9.54 -1.50 -2.54
CA GLU A 47 9.31 -2.52 -1.51
C GLU A 47 8.18 -2.12 -0.56
N GLU A 48 8.12 -0.86 -0.14
CA GLU A 48 7.06 -0.35 0.73
C GLU A 48 5.70 -0.34 0.03
N VAL A 49 5.67 0.06 -1.25
CA VAL A 49 4.46 0.00 -2.06
C VAL A 49 3.96 -1.44 -2.18
N ILE A 50 4.85 -2.39 -2.48
CA ILE A 50 4.51 -3.81 -2.57
C ILE A 50 4.01 -4.32 -1.22
N ARG A 51 4.68 -3.99 -0.11
CA ARG A 51 4.29 -4.41 1.24
C ARG A 51 2.88 -3.93 1.58
N ILE A 52 2.58 -2.66 1.33
CA ILE A 52 1.25 -2.09 1.57
C ILE A 52 0.19 -2.83 0.72
N LEU A 53 0.41 -2.95 -0.59
CA LEU A 53 -0.56 -3.55 -1.52
C LEU A 53 -0.81 -5.05 -1.31
N THR A 54 0.19 -5.78 -0.83
CA THR A 54 0.13 -7.25 -0.71
C THR A 54 -0.29 -7.72 0.69
N THR A 55 0.07 -6.99 1.75
CA THR A 55 -0.15 -7.46 3.14
C THR A 55 -1.36 -6.85 3.83
N ARG A 56 -1.84 -5.66 3.40
CA ARG A 56 -2.97 -4.99 4.06
C ARG A 56 -4.31 -5.58 3.68
N SER A 57 -5.25 -5.54 4.64
CA SER A 57 -6.65 -5.86 4.40
C SER A 57 -7.25 -4.90 3.37
N LYS A 58 -8.31 -5.34 2.69
CA LYS A 58 -8.98 -4.49 1.69
C LYS A 58 -9.55 -3.21 2.32
N THR A 59 -10.08 -3.33 3.54
CA THR A 59 -10.65 -2.21 4.31
C THR A 59 -9.59 -1.20 4.72
N GLN A 60 -8.41 -1.66 5.16
CA GLN A 60 -7.27 -0.79 5.43
C GLN A 60 -6.77 -0.10 4.15
N LEU A 61 -6.66 -0.82 3.02
CA LEU A 61 -6.23 -0.22 1.75
C LEU A 61 -7.18 0.89 1.30
N VAL A 62 -8.49 0.69 1.41
CA VAL A 62 -9.48 1.74 1.12
C VAL A 62 -9.26 2.96 1.99
N ALA A 63 -9.01 2.79 3.29
CA ALA A 63 -8.71 3.90 4.19
C ALA A 63 -7.42 4.63 3.80
N THR A 64 -6.35 3.90 3.49
CA THR A 64 -5.08 4.47 3.02
C THR A 64 -5.27 5.29 1.74
N PHE A 65 -6.04 4.79 0.76
CA PHE A 65 -6.32 5.54 -0.47
C PHE A 65 -7.22 6.75 -0.25
N ASN A 66 -8.16 6.68 0.70
CA ASN A 66 -8.98 7.83 1.08
C ASN A 66 -8.12 8.93 1.74
N CYS A 67 -7.22 8.56 2.66
CA CYS A 67 -6.25 9.49 3.26
C CYS A 67 -5.35 10.12 2.17
N TYR A 68 -4.82 9.30 1.26
CA TYR A 68 -4.02 9.78 0.15
C TYR A 68 -4.75 10.82 -0.69
N ARG A 69 -6.00 10.54 -1.06
CA ARG A 69 -6.83 11.47 -1.82
C ARG A 69 -7.15 12.73 -1.03
N HIS A 70 -7.38 12.65 0.27
CA HIS A 70 -7.69 13.81 1.09
C HIS A 70 -6.48 14.74 1.31
N CYS A 71 -5.27 14.17 1.41
CA CYS A 71 -4.06 14.93 1.73
C CYS A 71 -3.33 15.48 0.50
N TYR A 72 -3.47 14.83 -0.66
CA TYR A 72 -2.65 15.12 -1.84
C TYR A 72 -3.47 15.43 -3.11
N HIS A 73 -4.80 15.49 -3.01
CA HIS A 73 -5.69 15.76 -4.13
C HIS A 73 -6.89 16.62 -3.72
#